data_AF-A0A4Q3JQW2-F1
#
_entry.id   AF-A0A4Q3JQW2-F1
#
_cell.length_a   1.000
_cell.length_b   1.000
_cell.length_c   1.000
_cell.angle_alpha   90.00
_cell.angle_beta   90.00
_cell.angle_gamma   90.00
#
_symmetry.space_group_name_H-M   'P 1'
#
loop_
_entity.id
_entity.type
_entity.pdbx_description
1 polymer ?
#
loop_
_entity_poly.entity_id
_entity_poly.type
_entity_poly.pdbx_seq_one_letter_code
_entity_poly.pdbx_strand_id
1 'polypeptide(L)'
;YHLFIGGHLSSDPGRPLRADAAGLRSLDEATLARVFQVSDDNPLEGLAGRARLLRSLGEAISAHPDLFGRDPARPGGLADAARARAPGGVLAAHDLLAMVLEGLSSIWPGRVTHEGVNLGDVWVYSALGPGETERLVPLHKLSQWLTYSLVEPLEDAGLRVERLDELTGLAEYRNGGLFLDGGVLELRDPAAASQPHEPGSPLIVEWRALTVALLDRLAEPLAHERGQAVDAFPLGNMLEGGTWAAGRELASRLRDGTPPLTIVSDGTVF
;
A
#
# COMPACT_ATOMS: atom_id res chain seq x y z
N TYR A 1 11.94 -15.02 0.21
CA TYR A 1 12.09 -16.49 0.32
C TYR A 1 12.94 -16.88 1.54
N HIS A 2 14.25 -16.63 1.55
CA HIS A 2 15.17 -17.07 2.64
C HIS A 2 14.77 -16.60 4.04
N LEU A 3 14.20 -15.41 4.19
CA LEU A 3 13.69 -14.92 5.47
C LEU A 3 12.64 -15.86 6.09
N PHE A 4 11.69 -16.31 5.26
CA PHE A 4 10.57 -17.15 5.71
C PHE A 4 11.01 -18.61 5.90
N ILE A 5 11.68 -19.19 4.90
CA ILE A 5 12.11 -20.60 5.00
C ILE A 5 13.20 -20.83 6.05
N GLY A 6 13.96 -19.79 6.39
CA GLY A 6 14.96 -19.81 7.47
C GLY A 6 14.37 -19.72 8.88
N GLY A 7 13.04 -19.61 9.01
CA GLY A 7 12.36 -19.55 10.31
C GLY A 7 12.48 -18.21 11.05
N HIS A 8 13.05 -17.18 10.43
CA HIS A 8 13.28 -15.89 11.09
C HIS A 8 12.00 -15.12 11.46
N LEU A 9 10.85 -15.52 10.90
CA LEU A 9 9.55 -14.92 11.19
C LEU A 9 8.76 -15.71 12.26
N SER A 10 9.25 -16.87 12.68
CA SER A 10 8.60 -17.74 13.66
C SER A 10 9.30 -17.67 15.01
N SER A 11 8.53 -17.60 16.09
CA SER A 11 9.04 -17.79 17.46
C SER A 11 9.18 -19.25 17.87
N ASP A 12 8.72 -20.21 17.04
CA ASP A 12 8.78 -21.65 17.32
C ASP A 12 9.71 -22.35 16.31
N PRO A 13 10.90 -22.80 16.76
CA PRO A 13 11.84 -23.53 15.91
C PRO A 13 11.27 -24.85 15.34
N GLY A 14 10.27 -25.45 16.01
CA GLY A 14 9.57 -26.63 15.51
C GLY A 14 8.56 -26.31 14.39
N ARG A 15 8.25 -25.04 14.17
CA ARG A 15 7.37 -24.54 13.11
C ARG A 15 8.03 -23.39 12.34
N PRO A 16 9.10 -23.64 11.58
CA PRO A 16 9.87 -22.59 10.92
C PRO A 16 9.10 -21.91 9.77
N LEU A 17 8.19 -22.61 9.11
CA LEU A 17 7.36 -22.06 8.02
C LEU A 17 6.14 -21.31 8.55
N ARG A 18 6.38 -20.39 9.50
CA ARG A 18 5.35 -19.59 10.17
C ARG A 18 5.85 -18.15 10.29
N ALA A 19 4.91 -17.21 10.25
CA ALA A 19 5.12 -15.86 10.74
C ALA A 19 4.22 -15.63 11.95
N ASP A 20 4.78 -15.10 13.04
CA ASP A 20 4.04 -14.72 14.23
C ASP A 20 4.59 -13.44 14.86
N ALA A 21 3.80 -12.86 15.77
CA ALA A 21 4.11 -11.57 16.35
C ALA A 21 5.46 -11.52 17.06
N ALA A 22 5.80 -12.58 17.81
CA ALA A 22 7.07 -12.65 18.52
C ALA A 22 8.26 -12.79 17.56
N GLY A 23 8.13 -13.62 16.51
CA GLY A 23 9.14 -13.72 15.46
C GLY A 23 9.37 -12.39 14.74
N LEU A 24 8.30 -11.70 14.34
CA LEU A 24 8.36 -10.38 13.70
C LEU A 24 9.04 -9.32 14.58
N ARG A 25 8.70 -9.26 15.88
CA ARG A 25 9.32 -8.33 16.84
C ARG A 25 10.81 -8.59 17.07
N SER A 26 11.26 -9.83 16.88
CA SER A 26 12.66 -10.21 17.07
C SER A 26 13.58 -9.79 15.92
N LEU A 27 13.03 -9.38 14.77
CA LEU A 27 13.82 -9.00 13.61
C LEU A 27 14.58 -7.70 13.83
N ASP A 28 15.89 -7.76 13.62
CA ASP A 28 16.79 -6.63 13.65
C ASP A 28 17.42 -6.36 12.28
N GLU A 29 18.11 -5.23 12.19
CA GLU A 29 18.80 -4.80 10.98
C GLU A 29 19.86 -5.81 10.54
N ALA A 30 20.62 -6.38 11.48
CA ALA A 30 21.65 -7.36 11.19
C ALA A 30 21.09 -8.64 10.57
N THR A 31 19.93 -9.11 11.04
CA THR A 31 19.27 -10.28 10.48
C THR A 31 18.76 -10.01 9.08
N LEU A 32 18.13 -8.86 8.84
CA LEU A 32 17.74 -8.48 7.49
C LEU A 32 18.94 -8.30 6.55
N ALA A 33 20.03 -7.68 7.02
CA ALA A 33 21.26 -7.51 6.26
C ALA A 33 21.78 -8.87 5.76
N ARG A 34 21.91 -9.85 6.67
CA ARG A 34 22.38 -11.19 6.31
C ARG A 34 21.44 -11.88 5.32
N VAL A 35 20.14 -11.86 5.57
CA VAL A 35 19.15 -12.59 4.76
C VAL A 35 18.97 -11.98 3.38
N PHE A 36 19.07 -10.65 3.26
CA PHE A 36 19.05 -9.94 1.99
C PHE A 36 20.44 -9.80 1.35
N GLN A 37 21.48 -10.38 1.96
CA GLN A 37 22.85 -10.36 1.44
C GLN A 37 23.36 -8.92 1.22
N VAL A 38 23.01 -8.01 2.13
CA VAL A 38 23.37 -6.60 2.05
C VAL A 38 24.88 -6.46 2.28
N SER A 39 25.54 -5.79 1.34
CA SER A 39 26.97 -5.49 1.35
C SER A 39 27.25 -4.25 0.51
N ASP A 40 28.50 -3.81 0.43
CA ASP A 40 28.89 -2.67 -0.41
C ASP A 40 28.60 -2.93 -1.91
N ASP A 41 28.71 -4.18 -2.35
CA ASP A 41 28.42 -4.62 -3.73
C ASP A 41 26.93 -4.92 -3.97
N ASN A 42 26.12 -4.97 -2.91
CA ASN A 42 24.67 -5.18 -2.95
C ASN A 42 23.98 -4.31 -1.88
N PRO A 43 23.99 -2.98 -2.06
CA PRO A 43 23.44 -2.07 -1.06
C PRO A 43 21.91 -2.17 -1.02
N LEU A 44 21.34 -1.99 0.17
CA LEU A 44 19.90 -1.90 0.36
C LEU A 44 19.57 -0.67 1.19
N GLU A 45 19.09 0.37 0.51
CA GLU A 45 18.63 1.59 1.17
C GLU A 45 17.43 1.33 2.10
N GLY A 46 17.39 2.05 3.21
CA GLY A 46 16.29 1.99 4.16
C GLY A 46 16.23 0.71 5.00
N LEU A 47 17.31 -0.09 5.08
CA LEU A 47 17.33 -1.36 5.82
C LEU A 47 16.84 -1.23 7.27
N ALA A 48 17.33 -0.22 8.00
CA ALA A 48 16.90 0.07 9.36
C ALA A 48 15.39 0.37 9.45
N GLY A 49 14.84 1.08 8.46
CA GLY A 49 13.41 1.36 8.33
C GLY A 49 12.59 0.10 8.11
N ARG A 50 13.05 -0.80 7.23
CA ARG A 50 12.41 -2.11 6.98
C ARG A 50 12.39 -2.99 8.22
N ALA A 51 13.48 -3.03 8.98
CA ALA A 51 13.53 -3.77 10.25
C ALA A 51 12.53 -3.20 11.26
N ARG A 52 12.46 -1.86 11.39
CA ARG A 52 11.45 -1.20 12.24
C ARG A 52 10.03 -1.54 11.81
N LEU A 53 9.73 -1.48 10.51
CA LEU A 53 8.40 -1.78 9.97
C LEU A 53 7.95 -3.21 10.29
N LEU A 54 8.84 -4.20 10.14
CA LEU A 54 8.53 -5.59 10.49
C LEU A 54 8.28 -5.77 12.00
N ARG A 55 9.02 -5.06 12.86
CA ARG A 55 8.74 -5.07 14.30
C ARG A 55 7.41 -4.40 14.63
N SER A 56 7.13 -3.25 14.02
CA SER A 56 5.84 -2.56 14.15
C SER A 56 4.67 -3.42 13.68
N LEU A 57 4.85 -4.22 12.62
CA LEU A 57 3.86 -5.23 12.22
C LEU A 57 3.63 -6.26 13.33
N GLY A 58 4.69 -6.76 13.97
CA GLY A 58 4.59 -7.66 15.12
C GLY A 58 3.84 -7.06 16.32
N GLU A 59 4.03 -5.76 16.59
CA GLU A 59 3.26 -5.03 17.61
C GLU A 59 1.80 -4.88 17.21
N ALA A 60 1.53 -4.43 15.99
CA ALA A 60 0.19 -4.21 15.47
C ALA A 60 -0.65 -5.49 15.53
N ILE A 61 -0.12 -6.62 15.04
CA ILE A 61 -0.90 -7.87 15.07
C ILE A 61 -1.15 -8.39 16.49
N SER A 62 -0.28 -8.07 17.46
CA SER A 62 -0.54 -8.39 18.88
C SER A 62 -1.55 -7.46 19.54
N ALA A 63 -1.65 -6.21 19.08
CA ALA A 63 -2.61 -5.24 19.59
C ALA A 63 -4.06 -5.51 19.12
N HIS A 64 -4.23 -6.26 18.03
CA HIS A 64 -5.55 -6.57 17.44
C HIS A 64 -5.86 -8.08 17.45
N PRO A 65 -6.04 -8.70 18.64
CA PRO A 65 -6.24 -10.14 18.75
C PRO A 65 -7.57 -10.65 18.16
N ASP A 66 -8.55 -9.76 17.97
CA ASP A 66 -9.80 -10.02 17.27
C ASP A 66 -9.60 -10.20 15.76
N LEU A 67 -8.57 -9.55 15.20
CA LEU A 67 -8.19 -9.69 13.78
C LEU A 67 -7.12 -10.75 13.54
N PHE A 68 -6.17 -10.94 14.46
CA PHE A 68 -4.97 -11.76 14.21
C PHE A 68 -4.81 -12.97 15.14
N GLY A 69 -5.74 -13.18 16.08
CA GLY A 69 -5.67 -14.24 17.10
C GLY A 69 -4.73 -13.93 18.26
N ARG A 70 -4.62 -14.85 19.23
CA ARG A 70 -3.89 -14.62 20.51
C ARG A 70 -2.70 -15.54 20.76
N ASP A 71 -2.66 -16.76 20.21
CA ASP A 71 -1.66 -17.76 20.60
C ASP A 71 -1.16 -18.67 19.44
N PRO A 72 -0.08 -18.26 18.74
CA PRO A 72 0.40 -16.90 18.71
C PRO A 72 -0.47 -16.04 17.78
N ALA A 73 -0.47 -14.72 17.97
CA ALA A 73 -0.99 -13.79 16.97
C ALA A 73 -0.19 -13.90 15.68
N ARG A 74 -0.87 -14.02 14.53
CA ARG A 74 -0.23 -14.23 13.21
C ARG A 74 -0.87 -13.33 12.15
N PRO A 75 -0.11 -12.87 11.14
CA PRO A 75 -0.69 -12.16 10.00
C PRO A 75 -1.84 -12.94 9.34
N GLY A 76 -1.69 -14.27 9.23
CA GLY A 76 -2.73 -15.15 8.67
C GLY A 76 -4.04 -15.20 9.48
N GLY A 77 -4.05 -14.76 10.75
CA GLY A 77 -5.29 -14.64 11.52
C GLY A 77 -6.30 -13.68 10.88
N LEU A 78 -5.83 -12.72 10.07
CA LEU A 78 -6.70 -11.82 9.31
C LEU A 78 -7.66 -12.60 8.39
N ALA A 79 -7.20 -13.70 7.78
CA ALA A 79 -8.03 -14.56 6.94
C ALA A 79 -9.09 -15.31 7.77
N ASP A 80 -8.73 -15.76 8.99
CA ASP A 80 -9.67 -16.39 9.92
C ASP A 80 -10.76 -15.38 10.35
N ALA A 81 -10.37 -14.15 10.67
CA ALA A 81 -11.29 -13.06 11.01
C ALA A 81 -12.18 -12.66 9.83
N ALA A 82 -11.63 -12.58 8.62
CA ALA A 82 -12.36 -12.28 7.39
C ALA A 82 -13.43 -13.33 7.13
N ARG A 83 -13.08 -14.62 7.29
CA ARG A 83 -14.03 -15.73 7.16
C ARG A 83 -15.14 -15.68 8.22
N ALA A 84 -14.83 -15.28 9.45
CA ALA A 84 -15.83 -15.12 10.51
C ALA A 84 -16.79 -13.95 10.23
N ARG A 85 -16.33 -12.89 9.56
CA ARG A 85 -17.13 -11.71 9.16
C ARG A 85 -17.91 -11.91 7.85
N ALA A 86 -17.72 -13.05 7.17
CA ALA A 86 -18.31 -13.35 5.86
C ALA A 86 -19.28 -14.55 5.91
N PRO A 87 -20.46 -14.42 6.55
CA PRO A 87 -21.44 -15.49 6.57
C PRO A 87 -21.86 -15.83 5.13
N GLY A 88 -21.69 -17.10 4.74
CA GLY A 88 -21.91 -17.55 3.36
C GLY A 88 -20.67 -17.51 2.47
N GLY A 89 -19.50 -17.17 3.01
CA GLY A 89 -18.23 -17.22 2.28
C GLY A 89 -18.01 -16.07 1.30
N VAL A 90 -18.70 -14.94 1.52
CA VAL A 90 -18.60 -13.74 0.69
C VAL A 90 -18.27 -12.54 1.57
N LEU A 91 -17.21 -11.82 1.22
CA LEU A 91 -16.76 -10.60 1.89
C LEU A 91 -16.71 -9.47 0.87
N ALA A 92 -17.05 -8.24 1.26
CA ALA A 92 -16.85 -7.10 0.38
C ALA A 92 -15.43 -6.57 0.48
N ALA A 93 -14.92 -6.07 -0.64
CA ALA A 93 -13.59 -5.48 -0.73
C ALA A 93 -13.40 -4.32 0.26
N HIS A 94 -14.44 -3.48 0.42
CA HIS A 94 -14.48 -2.42 1.43
C HIS A 94 -14.24 -2.96 2.85
N ASP A 95 -14.92 -4.05 3.23
CA ASP A 95 -14.82 -4.61 4.58
C ASP A 95 -13.43 -5.23 4.82
N LEU A 96 -12.84 -5.84 3.79
CA LEU A 96 -11.46 -6.31 3.83
C LEU A 96 -10.46 -5.15 3.99
N LEU A 97 -10.64 -4.05 3.25
CA LEU A 97 -9.83 -2.84 3.42
C LEU A 97 -9.98 -2.26 4.83
N ALA A 98 -11.21 -2.19 5.36
CA ALA A 98 -11.46 -1.71 6.71
C ALA A 98 -10.71 -2.55 7.75
N MET A 99 -10.72 -3.89 7.61
CA MET A 99 -9.95 -4.79 8.48
C MET A 99 -8.44 -4.55 8.38
N VAL A 100 -7.91 -4.35 7.16
CA VAL A 100 -6.49 -4.03 6.94
C VAL A 100 -6.13 -2.71 7.61
N LEU A 101 -6.96 -1.67 7.47
CA LEU A 101 -6.74 -0.36 8.08
C LEU A 101 -6.84 -0.42 9.60
N GLU A 102 -7.87 -1.09 10.14
CA GLU A 102 -8.06 -1.30 11.57
C GLU A 102 -6.85 -2.00 12.20
N GLY A 103 -6.38 -3.08 11.57
CA GLY A 103 -5.32 -3.91 12.14
C GLY A 103 -3.90 -3.36 11.93
N LEU A 104 -3.66 -2.60 10.85
CA LEU A 104 -2.29 -2.31 10.38
C LEU A 104 -1.96 -0.81 10.25
N SER A 105 -2.88 0.14 10.44
CA SER A 105 -2.55 1.57 10.27
C SER A 105 -1.44 2.07 11.19
N SER A 106 -1.28 1.45 12.36
CA SER A 106 -0.25 1.80 13.34
C SER A 106 1.19 1.48 12.90
N ILE A 107 1.38 0.68 11.84
CA ILE A 107 2.73 0.32 11.37
C ILE A 107 3.44 1.48 10.66
N TRP A 108 2.70 2.51 10.24
CA TRP A 108 3.22 3.64 9.47
C TRP A 108 3.70 4.76 10.41
N PRO A 109 5.01 5.05 10.49
CA PRO A 109 5.55 6.05 11.42
C PRO A 109 5.26 7.49 10.95
N GLY A 110 5.15 8.43 11.90
CA GLY A 110 5.14 9.86 11.61
C GLY A 110 3.94 10.36 10.82
N ARG A 111 2.79 9.69 10.94
CA ARG A 111 1.55 10.02 10.22
C ARG A 111 0.62 10.91 11.03
N VAL A 112 -0.38 11.46 10.34
CA VAL A 112 -1.44 12.25 10.97
C VAL A 112 -2.13 11.39 12.04
N THR A 113 -2.25 11.96 13.24
CA THR A 113 -2.98 11.36 14.36
C THR A 113 -4.21 12.22 14.63
N HIS A 114 -5.37 11.58 14.78
CA HIS A 114 -6.61 12.22 15.22
C HIS A 114 -7.16 11.48 16.43
N GLU A 115 -7.43 12.20 17.53
CA GLU A 115 -7.87 11.62 18.80
C GLU A 115 -6.98 10.47 19.33
N GLY A 116 -5.68 10.55 19.09
CA GLY A 116 -4.72 9.51 19.50
C GLY A 116 -4.65 8.30 18.56
N VAL A 117 -5.45 8.26 17.50
CA VAL A 117 -5.43 7.21 16.47
C VAL A 117 -4.53 7.62 15.30
N ASN A 118 -3.53 6.80 15.00
CA ASN A 118 -2.71 6.96 13.80
C ASN A 118 -3.55 6.63 12.56
N LEU A 119 -3.71 7.60 11.66
CA LEU A 119 -4.55 7.46 10.47
C LEU A 119 -3.80 6.85 9.26
N GLY A 120 -2.55 6.45 9.40
CA GLY A 120 -1.78 5.84 8.30
C GLY A 120 -1.47 6.82 7.17
N ASP A 121 -1.62 6.39 5.91
CA ASP A 121 -1.32 7.21 4.71
C ASP A 121 -2.44 8.24 4.43
N VAL A 122 -2.61 9.15 5.39
CA VAL A 122 -3.52 10.32 5.39
C VAL A 122 -2.68 11.58 5.52
N TRP A 123 -2.96 12.58 4.68
CA TRP A 123 -2.15 13.80 4.58
C TRP A 123 -2.98 15.06 4.71
N VAL A 124 -2.35 16.15 5.14
CA VAL A 124 -3.00 17.46 5.24
C VAL A 124 -2.86 18.20 3.90
N TYR A 125 -3.98 18.62 3.32
CA TYR A 125 -4.04 19.52 2.16
C TYR A 125 -4.88 20.76 2.50
N SER A 126 -4.21 21.83 2.90
CA SER A 126 -4.84 23.06 3.40
C SER A 126 -5.75 23.76 2.39
N ALA A 127 -5.60 23.49 1.09
CA ALA A 127 -6.44 24.06 0.05
C ALA A 127 -7.90 23.54 0.07
N LEU A 128 -8.17 22.40 0.72
CA LEU A 128 -9.54 21.88 0.86
C LEU A 128 -10.38 22.63 1.90
N GLY A 129 -9.74 23.37 2.80
CA GLY A 129 -10.43 24.18 3.80
C GLY A 129 -9.67 24.28 5.13
N PRO A 130 -10.20 25.10 6.06
CA PRO A 130 -9.57 25.34 7.35
C PRO A 130 -9.89 24.25 8.40
N GLY A 131 -10.89 23.41 8.15
CA GLY A 131 -11.37 22.41 9.10
C GLY A 131 -10.33 21.31 9.36
N GLU A 132 -10.36 20.74 10.56
CA GLU A 132 -9.31 19.82 11.02
C GLU A 132 -9.29 18.52 10.22
N THR A 133 -10.48 17.99 9.90
CA THR A 133 -10.67 16.72 9.17
C THR A 133 -10.96 16.95 7.69
N GLU A 134 -11.60 18.06 7.31
CA GLU A 134 -11.94 18.40 5.92
C GLU A 134 -10.71 18.62 5.04
N ARG A 135 -9.59 18.99 5.65
CA ARG A 135 -8.29 19.12 4.97
C ARG A 135 -7.51 17.81 4.86
N LEU A 136 -8.06 16.69 5.33
CA LEU A 136 -7.38 15.40 5.29
C LEU A 136 -7.65 14.68 3.97
N VAL A 137 -6.59 14.14 3.39
CA VAL A 137 -6.62 13.36 2.15
C VAL A 137 -6.22 11.92 2.47
N PRO A 138 -7.19 11.00 2.62
CA PRO A 138 -6.92 9.59 2.84
C PRO A 138 -6.53 8.90 1.53
N LEU A 139 -5.26 8.51 1.41
CA LEU A 139 -4.75 7.83 0.21
C LEU A 139 -4.61 6.33 0.45
N HIS A 140 -4.11 5.93 1.62
CA HIS A 140 -4.01 4.52 2.03
C HIS A 140 -3.39 3.59 0.96
N LYS A 141 -2.46 4.09 0.14
CA LYS A 141 -2.00 3.40 -1.10
C LYS A 141 -1.49 1.99 -0.83
N LEU A 142 -0.64 1.82 0.20
CA LEU A 142 -0.07 0.51 0.52
C LEU A 142 -1.12 -0.44 1.12
N SER A 143 -2.07 0.08 1.91
CA SER A 143 -3.19 -0.71 2.44
C SER A 143 -4.15 -1.13 1.33
N GLN A 144 -4.48 -0.25 0.40
CA GLN A 144 -5.26 -0.57 -0.81
C GLN A 144 -4.57 -1.68 -1.62
N TRP A 145 -3.27 -1.52 -1.88
CA TRP A 145 -2.52 -2.52 -2.63
C TRP A 145 -2.44 -3.87 -1.91
N LEU A 146 -2.26 -3.87 -0.58
CA LEU A 146 -2.33 -5.08 0.23
C LEU A 146 -3.71 -5.73 0.13
N THR A 147 -4.80 -4.96 0.20
CA THR A 147 -6.16 -5.48 0.04
C THR A 147 -6.34 -6.16 -1.32
N TYR A 148 -5.92 -5.53 -2.43
CA TYR A 148 -5.93 -6.18 -3.75
C TYR A 148 -5.11 -7.48 -3.75
N SER A 149 -3.94 -7.47 -3.11
CA SER A 149 -3.05 -8.64 -3.04
C SER A 149 -3.60 -9.78 -2.17
N LEU A 150 -4.57 -9.50 -1.30
CA LEU A 150 -5.22 -10.50 -0.46
C LEU A 150 -6.41 -11.18 -1.14
N VAL A 151 -6.95 -10.61 -2.23
CA VAL A 151 -8.13 -11.15 -2.92
C VAL A 151 -7.89 -12.59 -3.37
N GLU A 152 -6.91 -12.83 -4.24
CA GLU A 152 -6.63 -14.15 -4.79
C GLU A 152 -6.32 -15.20 -3.70
N PRO A 153 -5.43 -14.95 -2.71
CA PRO A 153 -5.20 -15.91 -1.62
C PRO A 153 -6.42 -16.22 -0.77
N LEU A 154 -7.35 -15.27 -0.57
CA LEU A 154 -8.58 -15.51 0.17
C LEU A 154 -9.59 -16.31 -0.66
N GLU A 155 -9.67 -16.04 -1.95
CA GLU A 155 -10.52 -16.80 -2.88
C GLU A 155 -10.06 -18.26 -2.98
N ASP A 156 -8.75 -18.50 -3.06
CA ASP A 156 -8.14 -19.83 -2.99
C ASP A 156 -8.46 -20.55 -1.67
N ALA A 157 -8.61 -19.79 -0.58
CA ALA A 157 -9.02 -20.32 0.72
C ALA A 157 -10.54 -20.53 0.86
N GLY A 158 -11.31 -20.28 -0.20
CA GLY A 158 -12.76 -20.44 -0.26
C GLY A 158 -13.55 -19.25 0.28
N LEU A 159 -12.94 -18.06 0.38
CA LEU A 159 -13.58 -16.81 0.74
C LEU A 159 -13.63 -15.88 -0.46
N ARG A 160 -14.81 -15.70 -1.05
CA ARG A 160 -15.00 -14.85 -2.22
C ARG A 160 -15.01 -13.37 -1.85
N VAL A 161 -14.25 -12.55 -2.56
CA VAL A 161 -14.24 -11.10 -2.35
C VAL A 161 -15.00 -10.41 -3.49
N GLU A 162 -16.08 -9.71 -3.16
CA GLU A 162 -16.91 -8.98 -4.14
C GLU A 162 -16.76 -7.46 -4.00
N ARG A 163 -17.39 -6.72 -4.93
CA ARG A 163 -17.44 -5.25 -4.92
C ARG A 163 -16.05 -4.61 -4.96
N LEU A 164 -15.17 -5.15 -5.81
CA LEU A 164 -13.81 -4.65 -6.00
C LEU A 164 -13.78 -3.21 -6.55
N ASP A 165 -14.87 -2.76 -7.16
CA ASP A 165 -15.11 -1.38 -7.59
C ASP A 165 -15.25 -0.38 -6.43
N GLU A 166 -15.46 -0.84 -5.19
CA GLU A 166 -15.43 0.02 -3.98
C GLU A 166 -14.00 0.36 -3.53
N LEU A 167 -12.98 -0.32 -4.05
CA LEU A 167 -11.57 0.02 -3.82
C LEU A 167 -11.13 1.13 -4.76
N THR A 168 -10.12 1.89 -4.36
CA THR A 168 -9.63 3.03 -5.16
C THR A 168 -8.45 2.65 -6.05
N GLY A 169 -8.14 3.53 -7.01
CA GLY A 169 -6.85 3.54 -7.67
C GLY A 169 -5.69 3.72 -6.69
N LEU A 170 -4.47 3.41 -7.14
CA LEU A 170 -3.27 3.51 -6.32
C LEU A 170 -2.54 4.82 -6.62
N ALA A 171 -2.45 5.67 -5.60
CA ALA A 171 -1.77 6.97 -5.61
C ALA A 171 -0.23 6.84 -5.61
N GLU A 172 0.29 6.09 -6.58
CA GLU A 172 1.71 5.77 -6.72
C GLU A 172 2.33 6.49 -7.94
N TYR A 173 3.66 6.58 -7.97
CA TYR A 173 4.36 7.49 -8.87
C TYR A 173 4.28 7.11 -10.35
N ARG A 174 4.02 5.86 -10.71
CA ARG A 174 3.91 5.41 -12.12
C ARG A 174 2.55 5.80 -12.70
N ASN A 175 1.48 5.64 -11.94
CA ASN A 175 0.12 6.08 -12.23
C ASN A 175 0.04 7.60 -12.24
N GLY A 176 0.62 8.26 -11.23
CA GLY A 176 0.69 9.71 -11.24
C GLY A 176 1.57 10.22 -12.39
N GLY A 177 2.63 9.48 -12.71
CA GLY A 177 3.55 9.80 -13.79
C GLY A 177 2.89 9.67 -15.16
N LEU A 178 2.04 8.66 -15.36
CA LEU A 178 1.22 8.50 -16.57
C LEU A 178 0.44 9.79 -16.91
N PHE A 179 -0.17 10.44 -15.91
CA PHE A 179 -0.97 11.64 -16.16
C PHE A 179 -0.13 12.88 -16.43
N LEU A 180 1.05 13.01 -15.81
CA LEU A 180 1.99 14.10 -16.12
C LEU A 180 2.64 13.90 -17.49
N ASP A 181 3.18 12.71 -17.73
CA ASP A 181 3.89 12.37 -18.97
C ASP A 181 2.99 12.27 -20.18
N GLY A 182 1.74 11.86 -19.96
CA GLY A 182 0.69 11.83 -20.97
C GLY A 182 0.05 13.19 -21.25
N GLY A 183 0.45 14.25 -20.53
CA GLY A 183 -0.07 15.61 -20.72
C GLY A 183 -1.51 15.82 -20.23
N VAL A 184 -2.04 14.93 -19.39
CA VAL A 184 -3.34 15.09 -18.73
C VAL A 184 -3.25 16.09 -17.58
N LEU A 185 -2.11 16.10 -16.88
CA LEU A 185 -1.75 17.04 -15.85
C LEU A 185 -0.50 17.82 -16.29
N GLU A 186 -0.43 19.08 -15.86
CA GLU A 186 0.75 19.93 -16.03
C GLU A 186 1.07 20.64 -14.72
N LEU A 187 2.35 20.88 -14.47
CA LEU A 187 2.79 21.67 -13.31
C LEU A 187 2.52 23.15 -13.55
N ARG A 188 1.89 23.81 -12.59
CA ARG A 188 1.69 25.27 -12.63
C ARG A 188 3.02 26.02 -12.67
N ASP A 189 4.01 25.53 -11.93
CA ASP A 189 5.41 25.97 -11.99
C ASP A 189 6.29 24.83 -12.52
N PRO A 190 6.76 24.89 -13.77
CA PRO A 190 7.65 23.87 -14.33
C PRO A 190 8.95 23.67 -13.54
N ALA A 191 9.44 24.68 -12.81
CA ALA A 191 10.66 24.56 -12.02
C ALA A 191 10.53 23.57 -10.86
N ALA A 192 9.30 23.28 -10.42
CA ALA A 192 9.03 22.32 -9.36
C ALA A 192 9.47 20.89 -9.72
N ALA A 193 9.54 20.53 -11.01
CA ALA A 193 10.00 19.21 -11.45
C ALA A 193 11.47 18.93 -11.11
N SER A 194 12.28 19.98 -10.98
CA SER A 194 13.73 19.86 -10.71
C SER A 194 14.08 19.83 -9.23
N GLN A 195 13.08 19.83 -8.35
CA GLN A 195 13.28 19.90 -6.90
C GLN A 195 12.79 18.60 -6.23
N PRO A 196 13.47 18.14 -5.17
CA PRO A 196 12.95 17.06 -4.34
C PRO A 196 11.81 17.58 -3.47
N HIS A 197 10.75 16.78 -3.34
CA HIS A 197 9.57 17.11 -2.54
C HIS A 197 9.34 16.09 -1.45
N GLU A 198 9.00 16.55 -0.25
CA GLU A 198 8.52 15.67 0.82
C GLU A 198 7.15 15.06 0.43
N PRO A 199 6.85 13.81 0.85
CA PRO A 199 5.57 13.17 0.55
C PRO A 199 4.34 13.95 1.01
N GLY A 200 4.47 14.71 2.10
CA GLY A 200 3.41 15.56 2.66
C GLY A 200 3.38 16.98 2.11
N SER A 201 4.23 17.31 1.13
CA SER A 201 4.17 18.63 0.48
C SER A 201 2.84 18.81 -0.27
N PRO A 202 2.31 20.04 -0.37
CA PRO A 202 1.06 20.29 -1.09
C PRO A 202 1.07 19.76 -2.52
N LEU A 203 2.20 19.88 -3.23
CA LEU A 203 2.37 19.38 -4.59
C LEU A 203 2.17 17.86 -4.66
N ILE A 204 2.85 17.10 -3.80
CA ILE A 204 2.78 15.63 -3.83
C ILE A 204 1.41 15.14 -3.37
N VAL A 205 0.81 15.76 -2.35
CA VAL A 205 -0.54 15.40 -1.90
C VAL A 205 -1.58 15.68 -2.98
N GLU A 206 -1.54 16.85 -3.63
CA GLU A 206 -2.43 17.20 -4.73
C GLU A 206 -2.27 16.24 -5.92
N TRP A 207 -1.03 15.99 -6.36
CA TRP A 207 -0.76 15.08 -7.46
C TRP A 207 -1.23 13.65 -7.17
N ARG A 208 -0.99 13.14 -5.96
CA ARG A 208 -1.46 11.82 -5.53
C ARG A 208 -2.99 11.74 -5.48
N ALA A 209 -3.66 12.78 -4.98
CA ALA A 209 -5.13 12.86 -4.94
C ALA A 209 -5.72 12.90 -6.36
N LEU A 210 -5.16 13.74 -7.24
CA LEU A 210 -5.56 13.81 -8.65
C LEU A 210 -5.34 12.48 -9.36
N THR A 211 -4.25 11.77 -9.05
CA THR A 211 -3.97 10.43 -9.60
C THR A 211 -5.12 9.47 -9.31
N VAL A 212 -5.60 9.39 -8.07
CA VAL A 212 -6.73 8.51 -7.72
C VAL A 212 -7.98 8.91 -8.49
N ALA A 213 -8.35 10.19 -8.48
CA ALA A 213 -9.53 10.68 -9.17
C ALA A 213 -9.49 10.48 -10.70
N LEU A 214 -8.31 10.58 -11.31
CA LEU A 214 -8.12 10.37 -12.74
C LEU A 214 -8.12 8.88 -13.12
N LEU A 215 -7.65 8.00 -12.25
CA LEU A 215 -7.75 6.55 -12.47
C LEU A 215 -9.22 6.11 -12.53
N ASP A 216 -10.07 6.62 -11.62
CA ASP A 216 -11.50 6.31 -11.63
C ASP A 216 -12.16 6.79 -12.93
N ARG A 217 -11.78 7.98 -13.41
CA ARG A 217 -12.26 8.52 -14.70
C ARG A 217 -11.72 7.78 -15.92
N LEU A 218 -10.56 7.15 -15.80
CA LEU A 218 -9.95 6.37 -16.89
C LEU A 218 -10.59 4.97 -17.02
N ALA A 219 -11.10 4.43 -15.91
CA ALA A 219 -11.67 3.08 -15.87
C ALA A 219 -12.87 2.90 -16.81
N GLU A 220 -13.82 3.84 -16.82
CA GLU A 220 -15.02 3.76 -17.64
C GLU A 220 -14.70 3.76 -19.16
N PRO A 221 -13.93 4.72 -19.70
CA PRO A 221 -13.51 4.69 -21.11
C PRO A 221 -12.79 3.40 -21.51
N LEU A 222 -11.90 2.88 -20.65
CA LEU A 222 -11.17 1.64 -20.93
C LEU A 222 -12.09 0.41 -20.91
N ALA A 223 -13.05 0.34 -19.97
CA ALA A 223 -14.05 -0.73 -19.95
C ALA A 223 -14.87 -0.73 -21.25
N HIS A 224 -15.32 0.45 -21.69
CA HIS A 224 -16.04 0.61 -22.96
C HIS A 224 -15.22 0.19 -24.18
N GLU A 225 -13.95 0.60 -24.26
CA GLU A 225 -13.05 0.21 -25.36
C GLU A 225 -12.85 -1.31 -25.42
N ARG A 226 -12.87 -1.98 -24.26
CA ARG A 226 -12.77 -3.44 -24.14
C ARG A 226 -14.10 -4.17 -24.34
N GLY A 227 -15.21 -3.46 -24.52
CA GLY A 227 -16.55 -4.04 -24.61
C GLY A 227 -17.00 -4.72 -23.31
N GLN A 228 -16.48 -4.28 -22.16
CA GLN A 228 -16.82 -4.78 -20.83
C GLN A 228 -17.75 -3.78 -20.12
N ALA A 229 -18.61 -4.29 -19.26
CA ALA A 229 -19.33 -3.43 -18.31
C ALA A 229 -18.34 -2.89 -17.26
N VAL A 230 -18.57 -1.67 -16.76
CA VAL A 230 -17.64 -0.98 -15.84
C VAL A 230 -17.46 -1.76 -14.53
N ASP A 231 -18.54 -2.33 -14.01
CA ASP A 231 -18.56 -3.20 -12.83
C ASP A 231 -17.80 -4.53 -13.05
N ALA A 232 -17.67 -4.97 -14.30
CA ALA A 232 -16.88 -6.14 -14.69
C ALA A 232 -15.41 -5.82 -15.01
N PHE A 233 -14.98 -4.57 -14.82
CA PHE A 233 -13.61 -4.11 -15.08
C PHE A 233 -13.03 -3.42 -13.83
N PRO A 234 -12.67 -4.18 -12.78
CA PRO A 234 -12.17 -3.62 -11.53
C PRO A 234 -10.86 -2.87 -11.74
N LEU A 235 -10.64 -1.81 -10.97
CA LEU A 235 -9.43 -0.97 -11.06
C LEU A 235 -8.15 -1.79 -10.94
N GLY A 236 -8.12 -2.85 -10.12
CA GLY A 236 -6.98 -3.77 -10.02
C GLY A 236 -6.50 -4.31 -11.37
N ASN A 237 -7.41 -4.67 -12.27
CA ASN A 237 -7.07 -5.17 -13.62
C ASN A 237 -6.46 -4.06 -14.49
N MET A 238 -7.01 -2.85 -14.41
CA MET A 238 -6.50 -1.68 -15.12
C MET A 238 -5.11 -1.28 -14.61
N LEU A 239 -4.89 -1.35 -13.30
CA LEU A 239 -3.63 -1.00 -12.65
C LEU A 239 -2.51 -1.95 -13.07
N GLU A 240 -2.72 -3.27 -12.88
CA GLU A 240 -1.71 -4.30 -13.18
C GLU A 240 -1.47 -4.43 -14.69
N GLY A 241 -2.55 -4.52 -15.48
CA GLY A 241 -2.46 -4.76 -16.92
C GLY A 241 -2.25 -3.51 -17.78
N GLY A 242 -2.33 -2.31 -17.19
CA GLY A 242 -2.40 -1.05 -17.96
C GLY A 242 -1.54 0.06 -17.38
N THR A 243 -2.08 0.82 -16.43
CA THR A 243 -1.56 2.15 -16.06
C THR A 243 -0.13 2.10 -15.52
N TRP A 244 0.24 1.04 -14.80
CA TRP A 244 1.62 0.84 -14.35
C TRP A 244 2.60 0.59 -15.49
N ALA A 245 2.23 -0.24 -16.46
CA ALA A 245 3.07 -0.51 -17.61
C ALA A 245 3.22 0.74 -18.48
N ALA A 246 2.11 1.44 -18.75
CA ALA A 246 2.09 2.67 -19.53
C ALA A 246 2.92 3.78 -18.86
N GLY A 247 2.76 3.99 -17.55
CA GLY A 247 3.55 4.98 -16.81
C GLY A 247 5.05 4.69 -16.82
N ARG A 248 5.46 3.42 -16.66
CA ARG A 248 6.87 3.02 -16.78
C ARG A 248 7.43 3.23 -18.19
N GLU A 249 6.64 2.90 -19.21
CA GLU A 249 7.05 3.08 -20.61
C GLU A 249 7.23 4.56 -20.96
N LEU A 250 6.33 5.43 -20.54
CA LEU A 250 6.47 6.87 -20.73
C LEU A 250 7.68 7.43 -19.98
N ALA A 251 7.86 7.04 -18.71
CA ALA A 251 9.04 7.44 -17.93
C ALA A 251 10.35 6.98 -18.60
N SER A 252 10.39 5.78 -19.16
CA SER A 252 11.54 5.26 -19.92
C SER A 252 11.83 6.11 -21.16
N ARG A 253 10.80 6.43 -21.95
CA ARG A 253 10.94 7.23 -23.19
C ARG A 253 11.36 8.68 -22.92
N LEU A 254 10.88 9.27 -21.82
CA LEU A 254 11.06 10.70 -21.56
C LEU A 254 12.25 11.01 -20.64
N ARG A 255 12.57 10.13 -19.69
CA ARG A 255 13.53 10.41 -18.60
C ARG A 255 14.26 9.15 -18.10
N ASP A 256 14.55 8.20 -18.98
CA ASP A 256 15.33 6.99 -18.67
C ASP A 256 14.78 6.20 -17.46
N GLY A 257 13.46 6.17 -17.32
CA GLY A 257 12.74 5.41 -16.29
C GLY A 257 12.53 6.16 -14.98
N THR A 258 13.03 7.40 -14.86
CA THR A 258 12.85 8.21 -13.65
C THR A 258 11.45 8.84 -13.58
N PRO A 259 10.85 8.92 -12.38
CA PRO A 259 9.54 9.54 -12.19
C PRO A 259 9.57 11.03 -12.52
N PRO A 260 8.45 11.65 -12.94
CA PRO A 260 8.41 13.07 -13.31
C PRO A 260 8.58 14.03 -12.12
N LEU A 261 8.36 13.55 -10.89
CA LEU A 261 8.61 14.29 -9.66
C LEU A 261 9.57 13.50 -8.78
N THR A 262 10.59 14.18 -8.25
CA THR A 262 11.52 13.60 -7.28
C THR A 262 10.91 13.69 -5.89
N ILE A 263 10.76 12.55 -5.21
CA ILE A 263 10.16 12.48 -3.87
C ILE A 263 11.25 12.06 -2.89
N VAL A 264 11.38 12.78 -1.78
CA VAL A 264 12.22 12.37 -0.66
C VAL A 264 11.58 11.14 -0.03
N SER A 265 12.17 9.96 -0.26
CA SER A 265 11.62 8.69 0.21
C SER A 265 12.39 8.17 1.41
N ASP A 266 11.65 7.75 2.44
CA ASP A 266 12.15 6.94 3.55
C ASP A 266 11.71 5.45 3.41
N GLY A 267 11.11 5.10 2.27
CA GLY A 267 10.58 3.77 1.99
C GLY A 267 9.22 3.46 2.62
N THR A 268 8.50 4.44 3.19
CA THR A 268 7.21 4.23 3.87
C THR A 268 5.98 4.69 3.10
N VAL A 269 6.15 5.35 1.94
CA VAL A 269 5.05 5.88 1.10
C VAL A 269 4.99 5.21 -0.28
N PHE A 270 6.15 4.97 -0.90
CA PHE A 270 6.26 4.43 -2.25
C PHE A 270 6.93 3.06 -2.29
#